data_AF-A0A524L9E5-F1
#
_entry.id   AF-A0A524L9E5-F1
#
_cell.length_a   1.000
_cell.length_b   1.000
_cell.length_c   1.000
_cell.angle_alpha   90.00
_cell.angle_beta   90.00
_cell.angle_gamma   90.00
#
_symmetry.space_group_name_H-M   'P 1'
#
loop_
_entity.id
_entity.type
_entity.pdbx_description
1 polymer ?
#
loop_
_entity_poly.entity_id
_entity_poly.type
_entity_poly.pdbx_seq_one_letter_code
_entity_poly.pdbx_strand_id
1 'polypeptide(L)'
;MALFGDKCARCGKKRTREEYEGLPTCGSCRELLERKLEAAKEETHGCPIDGQRLVKEIVLSVIVDRCPTCRGVWLDGGELEQLRGAITAGVTSELVRGLTGPY
;
A
#
# COMPACT_ATOMS: atom_id res chain seq x y z
N MET A 1 15.90 35.84 -5.47
CA MET A 1 16.62 34.67 -4.90
C MET A 1 15.72 33.98 -3.88
N ALA A 2 15.01 32.92 -4.25
CA ALA A 2 14.21 32.14 -3.31
C ALA A 2 15.12 31.11 -2.64
N LEU A 3 15.46 31.35 -1.36
CA LEU A 3 16.42 30.55 -0.58
C LEU A 3 15.89 29.17 -0.13
N PHE A 4 14.64 28.84 -0.45
CA PHE A 4 13.96 27.65 0.03
C PHE A 4 13.40 26.85 -1.15
N GLY A 5 13.71 25.54 -1.22
CA GLY A 5 13.22 24.65 -2.27
C GLY A 5 11.69 24.51 -2.27
N ASP A 6 11.15 24.03 -3.39
CA ASP A 6 9.71 23.91 -3.60
C ASP A 6 9.03 22.97 -2.60
N LYS A 7 7.73 23.16 -2.40
CA LYS A 7 6.95 22.25 -1.57
C LYS A 7 6.84 20.90 -2.26
N CYS A 8 6.93 19.83 -1.48
CA CYS A 8 6.65 18.48 -1.96
C CYS A 8 5.23 18.43 -2.53
N ALA A 9 5.09 18.10 -3.81
CA ALA A 9 3.83 17.96 -4.52
C ALA A 9 2.93 16.85 -3.94
N ARG A 10 3.52 15.92 -3.17
CA ARG A 10 2.79 14.77 -2.61
C ARG A 10 2.24 14.99 -1.22
N CYS A 11 3.08 15.45 -0.28
CA CYS A 11 2.61 15.70 1.08
C CYS A 11 2.25 17.16 1.36
N GLY A 12 2.71 18.12 0.54
CA GLY A 12 2.50 19.56 0.73
C GLY A 12 3.16 20.17 1.97
N LYS A 13 3.68 19.34 2.88
CA LYS A 13 4.16 19.71 4.22
C LYS A 13 5.66 20.02 4.26
N LYS A 14 6.47 19.24 3.53
CA LYS A 14 7.93 19.40 3.50
C LYS A 14 8.35 20.23 2.31
N ARG A 15 9.35 21.09 2.50
CA ARG A 15 10.10 21.71 1.40
C ARG A 15 11.21 20.77 0.99
N THR A 16 11.43 20.63 -0.31
CA THR A 16 12.36 19.68 -0.88
C THR A 16 13.08 20.30 -2.06
N ARG A 17 14.34 19.91 -2.25
CA ARG A 17 15.07 20.14 -3.51
C ARG A 17 15.15 18.87 -4.36
N GLU A 18 14.63 17.78 -3.82
CA GLU A 18 14.56 16.50 -4.50
C GLU A 18 13.35 16.46 -5.43
N GLU A 19 13.56 15.83 -6.59
CA GLU A 19 12.56 15.64 -7.63
C GLU A 19 12.35 14.13 -7.85
N TYR A 20 11.11 13.74 -8.11
CA TYR A 20 10.76 12.38 -8.52
C TYR A 20 9.77 12.48 -9.68
N GLU A 21 10.09 11.85 -10.82
CA GLU A 21 9.34 11.92 -12.07
C GLU A 21 8.96 13.36 -12.49
N GLY A 22 9.90 14.30 -12.37
CA GLY A 22 9.68 15.70 -12.75
C GLY A 22 8.89 16.55 -11.75
N LEU A 23 8.53 16.01 -10.57
CA LEU A 23 7.79 16.72 -9.53
C LEU A 23 8.60 16.84 -8.23
N PRO A 24 8.57 18.00 -7.55
CA PRO A 24 9.26 18.17 -6.27
C PRO A 24 8.68 17.19 -5.25
N THR A 25 9.47 16.23 -4.81
CA THR A 25 9.02 15.14 -3.93
C THR A 25 10.08 14.91 -2.86
N CYS A 26 9.70 15.00 -1.58
CA CYS A 26 10.64 14.79 -0.48
C CYS A 26 11.02 13.31 -0.34
N GLY A 27 12.23 13.00 0.16
CA GLY A 27 12.71 11.62 0.34
C GLY A 27 11.72 10.66 1.00
N SER A 28 11.00 11.11 2.05
CA SER A 28 9.97 10.26 2.69
C SER A 28 8.78 9.95 1.78
N CYS A 29 8.40 10.86 0.88
CA CYS A 29 7.34 10.61 -0.09
C CYS A 29 7.83 9.78 -1.28
N ARG A 30 9.10 9.92 -1.68
CA ARG A 30 9.73 9.07 -2.69
C ARG A 30 9.76 7.61 -2.23
N GLU A 31 10.25 7.36 -1.01
CA GLU A 31 10.31 6.00 -0.45
C GLU A 31 8.92 5.35 -0.38
N LEU A 32 7.88 6.10 0.01
CA LEU A 32 6.50 5.59 0.00
C LEU A 32 5.98 5.24 -1.40
N LEU A 33 6.41 5.97 -2.44
CA LEU A 33 6.00 5.71 -3.82
C LEU A 33 6.71 4.48 -4.38
N GLU A 34 8.03 4.38 -4.17
CA GLU A 34 8.83 3.23 -4.57
C GLU A 34 8.25 1.95 -3.98
N ARG A 35 8.04 1.92 -2.65
CA ARG A 35 7.43 0.78 -1.95
C ARG A 35 6.06 0.37 -2.51
N LYS A 36 5.24 1.33 -2.94
CA LYS A 36 3.94 1.04 -3.58
C LYS A 36 4.11 0.46 -4.99
N LEU A 37 5.10 0.92 -5.75
CA LEU A 37 5.41 0.39 -7.08
C LEU A 37 6.00 -1.02 -7.00
N GLU A 38 6.83 -1.31 -6.00
CA GLU A 38 7.34 -2.65 -5.73
C GLU A 38 6.20 -3.62 -5.38
N ALA A 39 5.29 -3.24 -4.48
CA ALA A 39 4.09 -4.05 -4.19
C ALA A 39 3.20 -4.27 -5.44
N ALA A 40 3.11 -3.27 -6.32
CA ALA A 40 2.37 -3.41 -7.57
C ALA A 40 3.02 -4.42 -8.53
N LYS A 41 4.36 -4.55 -8.50
CA LYS A 41 5.15 -5.46 -9.35
C LYS A 41 5.18 -6.91 -8.86
N GLU A 42 4.78 -7.19 -7.62
CA GLU A 42 4.72 -8.55 -7.09
C GLU A 42 3.80 -9.43 -7.97
N GLU A 43 4.28 -10.60 -8.38
CA GLU A 43 3.52 -11.53 -9.22
C GLU A 43 2.44 -12.22 -8.38
N THR A 44 1.18 -12.12 -8.83
CA THR A 44 0.04 -12.76 -8.15
C THR A 44 0.27 -14.27 -8.01
N HIS A 45 0.38 -14.73 -6.77
CA HIS A 45 0.50 -16.16 -6.47
C HIS A 45 -0.85 -16.87 -6.63
N GLY A 46 -0.78 -18.20 -6.80
CA GLY A 46 -1.97 -19.05 -6.70
C GLY A 46 -2.36 -19.23 -5.25
N CYS A 47 -3.66 -19.23 -4.95
CA CYS A 47 -4.16 -19.50 -3.62
C CYS A 47 -3.70 -20.90 -3.16
N PRO A 48 -3.09 -21.04 -1.98
CA PRO A 48 -2.60 -22.33 -1.50
C PRO A 48 -3.71 -23.30 -1.06
N ILE A 49 -4.97 -22.85 -1.00
CA ILE A 49 -6.13 -23.66 -0.62
C ILE A 49 -6.80 -24.30 -1.85
N ASP A 50 -7.03 -23.51 -2.90
CA ASP A 50 -7.81 -23.93 -4.08
C ASP A 50 -7.07 -23.79 -5.41
N GLY A 51 -5.84 -23.25 -5.40
CA GLY A 51 -4.99 -23.07 -6.58
C GLY A 51 -5.42 -21.95 -7.53
N GLN A 52 -6.48 -21.19 -7.24
CA GLN A 52 -6.91 -20.10 -8.12
C GLN A 52 -5.97 -18.90 -8.06
N ARG A 53 -5.88 -18.16 -9.17
CA ARG A 53 -5.13 -16.90 -9.17
C ARG A 53 -5.78 -15.90 -8.22
N LEU A 54 -4.97 -15.34 -7.34
CA LEU A 54 -5.38 -14.27 -6.46
C LEU A 54 -5.63 -12.99 -7.27
N VAL A 55 -6.58 -12.19 -6.81
CA VAL A 55 -6.95 -10.92 -7.43
C VAL A 55 -6.53 -9.80 -6.47
N LYS A 56 -5.78 -8.83 -6.99
CA LYS A 56 -5.38 -7.64 -6.23
C LYS A 56 -6.60 -6.77 -5.94
N GLU A 57 -6.88 -6.53 -4.67
CA GLU A 57 -7.93 -5.66 -4.17
C GLU A 57 -7.31 -4.54 -3.31
N ILE A 58 -7.81 -3.31 -3.40
CA ILE A 58 -7.32 -2.20 -2.59
C ILE A 58 -8.21 -2.07 -1.36
N VAL A 59 -7.64 -2.38 -0.20
CA VAL A 59 -8.30 -2.28 1.09
C VAL A 59 -7.55 -1.28 1.96
N LEU A 60 -8.23 -0.23 2.41
CA LEU A 60 -7.65 0.75 3.35
C LEU A 60 -6.30 1.35 2.86
N SER A 61 -6.19 1.58 1.54
CA SER A 61 -4.95 2.04 0.88
C SER A 61 -3.77 1.06 0.89
N VAL A 62 -4.02 -0.20 1.22
CA VAL A 62 -3.10 -1.35 1.11
C VAL A 62 -3.62 -2.23 -0.02
N ILE A 63 -2.72 -2.69 -0.88
CA ILE A 63 -3.04 -3.70 -1.90
C ILE A 63 -3.00 -5.04 -1.17
N VAL A 64 -4.02 -5.88 -1.37
CA VAL A 64 -4.10 -7.21 -0.78
C VAL A 64 -4.54 -8.22 -1.85
N ASP A 65 -4.08 -9.45 -1.74
CA ASP A 65 -4.41 -10.51 -2.69
C ASP A 65 -5.59 -11.33 -2.18
N ARG A 66 -6.75 -11.21 -2.84
CA ARG A 66 -7.98 -11.91 -2.45
C ARG A 66 -8.23 -13.10 -3.37
N CYS A 67 -8.50 -14.27 -2.80
CA CYS A 67 -9.01 -15.38 -3.57
C CYS A 67 -10.52 -15.22 -3.81
N PRO A 68 -11.01 -15.27 -5.07
CA PRO A 68 -12.45 -15.16 -5.35
C PRO A 68 -13.25 -16.38 -4.87
N THR A 69 -12.59 -17.53 -4.65
CA THR A 69 -13.27 -18.81 -4.34
C THR A 69 -13.23 -19.14 -2.85
N CYS A 70 -12.05 -19.28 -2.26
CA CYS A 70 -11.95 -19.50 -0.82
C CYS A 70 -12.25 -18.24 0.02
N ARG A 71 -12.29 -17.06 -0.62
CA ARG A 71 -12.50 -15.74 0.03
C ARG A 71 -11.43 -15.39 1.06
N GLY A 72 -10.31 -16.12 1.07
CA GLY A 72 -9.13 -15.80 1.86
C GLY A 72 -8.44 -14.54 1.33
N VAL A 73 -7.94 -13.73 2.26
CA VAL A 73 -7.04 -12.61 1.97
C VAL A 73 -5.63 -13.08 2.29
N TRP A 74 -4.75 -12.93 1.32
CA TRP A 74 -3.35 -13.28 1.36
C TRP A 74 -2.54 -12.01 1.27
N LEU A 75 -1.49 -11.94 2.09
CA LEU A 75 -0.60 -10.80 2.19
C LEU A 75 0.80 -11.35 1.97
N ASP A 76 1.54 -10.76 1.06
CA ASP A 76 2.92 -11.16 0.82
C ASP A 76 3.87 -10.53 1.86
N GLY A 77 5.12 -11.03 1.87
CA GLY A 77 6.16 -10.74 2.86
C GLY A 77 6.65 -9.28 2.86
N GLY A 78 5.79 -8.36 3.30
CA GLY A 78 6.03 -6.91 3.32
C GLY A 78 4.74 -6.10 3.42
N GLU A 79 3.61 -6.67 3.01
CA GLU A 79 2.28 -6.05 3.10
C GLU A 79 1.72 -6.09 4.53
N LEU A 80 2.07 -7.12 5.30
CA LEU A 80 1.63 -7.29 6.68
C LEU A 80 2.14 -6.17 7.61
N GLU A 81 3.34 -5.64 7.37
CA GLU A 81 3.85 -4.47 8.11
C GLU A 81 3.11 -3.18 7.75
N GLN A 82 2.71 -3.01 6.48
CA GLN A 82 1.91 -1.87 6.04
C GLN A 82 0.51 -1.91 6.65
N LEU A 83 -0.12 -3.09 6.65
CA LEU A 83 -1.40 -3.32 7.29
C LEU A 83 -1.32 -3.03 8.80
N ARG A 84 -0.25 -3.48 9.48
CA ARG A 84 -0.01 -3.18 10.90
C ARG A 84 0.08 -1.68 11.16
N GLY A 85 0.79 -0.94 10.31
CA GLY A 85 0.88 0.52 10.39
C GLY A 85 -0.48 1.21 10.23
N ALA A 86 -1.29 0.75 9.27
CA ALA A 86 -2.65 1.27 9.04
C ALA A 86 -3.61 0.95 10.20
N ILE A 87 -3.53 -0.26 10.77
CA ILE A 87 -4.35 -0.66 11.94
C ILE A 87 -4.03 0.21 13.15
N THR A 88 -2.74 0.44 13.41
CA THR A 88 -2.28 1.28 14.53
C THR A 88 -2.75 2.74 14.39
N ALA A 89 -3.05 3.19 13.17
CA ALA A 89 -3.55 4.54 12.89
C ALA A 89 -5.08 4.71 13.04
N GLY A 90 -5.82 3.66 13.47
CA GLY A 90 -7.23 3.77 13.83
C GLY A 90 -8.22 2.87 13.06
N VAL A 91 -7.75 1.83 12.37
CA VAL A 91 -8.66 0.81 11.79
C VAL A 91 -9.05 -0.17 12.90
N THR A 92 -10.34 -0.30 13.17
CA THR A 92 -10.84 -1.19 14.23
C THR A 92 -10.77 -2.66 13.82
N SER A 93 -10.69 -3.56 14.81
CA SER A 93 -10.76 -5.01 14.60
C SER A 93 -12.04 -5.47 13.88
N GLU A 94 -13.10 -4.67 13.94
CA GLU A 94 -14.36 -4.89 13.23
C GLU A 94 -14.21 -4.73 11.71
N LEU A 95 -13.44 -3.72 11.26
CA LEU A 95 -13.12 -3.55 9.83
C LEU A 95 -12.28 -4.71 9.31
N VAL A 96 -11.30 -5.18 10.10
CA VAL A 96 -10.48 -6.36 9.75
C VAL A 96 -11.33 -7.63 9.63
N ARG A 97 -12.31 -7.81 10.52
CA ARG A 97 -13.24 -8.94 10.47
C ARG A 97 -14.13 -8.91 9.22
N GLY A 98 -14.43 -7.73 8.68
CA GLY A 98 -15.14 -7.56 7.41
C GLY A 98 -14.35 -8.04 6.19
N LEU A 99 -13.01 -8.08 6.26
CA LEU A 99 -12.15 -8.50 5.15
C LEU A 99 -12.11 -10.02 4.96
N THR A 100 -12.31 -10.77 6.04
CA THR A 100 -12.29 -12.24 6.05
C THR A 100 -13.67 -12.86 6.25
N GLY A 101 -14.70 -12.05 6.48
CA GLY A 101 -16.08 -12.50 6.70
C GLY A 101 -16.87 -12.66 5.39
N PRO A 102 -17.75 -13.67 5.30
CA PRO A 102 -18.74 -13.72 4.24
C PRO A 102 -19.81 -12.66 4.55
N TYR A 103 -20.13 -11.81 3.57
CA TYR A 103 -21.45 -11.19 3.54
C TYR A 103 -22.51 -12.27 3.34
#